data_AF-A0A7Z2K2Z2-F1
#
_entry.id   AF-A0A7Z2K2Z2-F1
#
_cell.length_a   1.000
_cell.length_b   1.000
_cell.length_c   1.000
_cell.angle_alpha   90.00
_cell.angle_beta   90.00
_cell.angle_gamma   90.00
#
_symmetry.space_group_name_H-M   'P 1'
#
loop_
_entity.id
_entity.type
_entity.pdbx_description
1 polymer ?
#
loop_
_entity_poly.entity_id
_entity_poly.type
_entity_poly.pdbx_seq_one_letter_code
_entity_poly.pdbx_strand_id
1 'polypeptide(L)'
;MKKVTTLFLKIAVILLGVPVLALCIFLVPEIADLSAELFPEFILIKVLVYIVFDGSAIPFYFALYQAFKLLHYIDKNKAFSDLSVKALKKIKYCAITISILHVLALPMFYLFAEVDDAPGVVIVGLVVPFASMVIAVFDAVLQKLLQEAIFIKSENDLTV
;
A
#
# COMPACT_ATOMS: atom_id res chain seq x y z
N MET A 1 -12.62 -2.17 30.51
CA MET A 1 -12.94 -1.93 29.08
C MET A 1 -13.14 -3.29 28.41
N LYS A 2 -14.22 -3.45 27.63
CA LYS A 2 -14.52 -4.70 26.91
C LYS A 2 -13.36 -5.04 25.97
N LYS A 3 -12.96 -6.31 25.87
CA LYS A 3 -11.97 -6.77 24.88
C LYS A 3 -12.53 -6.48 23.48
N VAL A 4 -12.00 -5.46 22.81
CA VAL A 4 -12.26 -5.25 21.39
C VAL A 4 -11.56 -6.39 20.66
N THR A 5 -12.31 -7.23 19.96
CA THR A 5 -11.77 -8.32 19.17
C THR A 5 -11.59 -7.84 17.74
N THR A 6 -10.34 -7.73 17.29
CA THR A 6 -10.00 -7.39 15.90
C THR A 6 -9.78 -8.60 14.99
N LEU A 7 -10.22 -9.80 15.41
CA LEU A 7 -9.93 -11.06 14.71
C LEU A 7 -10.34 -11.03 13.23
N PHE A 8 -11.53 -10.53 12.94
CA PHE A 8 -12.02 -10.39 11.56
C PHE A 8 -11.06 -9.56 10.69
N LEU A 9 -10.64 -8.38 11.19
CA LEU A 9 -9.75 -7.49 10.45
C LEU A 9 -8.36 -8.11 10.28
N LYS A 10 -7.86 -8.85 11.27
CA LYS A 10 -6.57 -9.56 11.17
C LYS A 10 -6.60 -10.63 10.08
N ILE A 11 -7.69 -11.39 9.99
CA ILE A 11 -7.88 -12.39 8.94
C ILE A 11 -7.94 -11.68 7.57
N ALA A 12 -8.70 -10.58 7.46
CA ALA A 12 -8.78 -9.81 6.23
C ALA A 12 -7.39 -9.28 5.77
N VAL A 13 -6.58 -8.75 6.69
CA VAL A 13 -5.21 -8.28 6.39
C VAL A 13 -4.32 -9.40 5.86
N ILE A 14 -4.40 -10.61 6.42
CA ILE A 14 -3.65 -11.78 5.92
C ILE A 14 -4.15 -12.17 4.53
N LEU A 15 -5.47 -12.21 4.34
CA LEU A 15 -6.09 -12.61 3.08
C LEU A 15 -5.75 -11.64 1.94
N LEU A 16 -5.61 -10.35 2.21
CA LEU A 16 -5.16 -9.35 1.22
C LEU A 16 -3.75 -9.62 0.68
N GLY A 17 -2.89 -10.31 1.43
CA GLY A 17 -1.55 -10.67 0.97
C GLY A 17 -1.54 -11.75 -0.11
N VAL A 18 -2.49 -12.68 -0.08
CA VAL A 18 -2.46 -13.87 -0.95
C VAL A 18 -2.63 -13.52 -2.44
N PRO A 19 -3.61 -12.68 -2.85
CA PRO A 19 -3.74 -12.30 -4.25
C PRO A 19 -2.50 -11.58 -4.78
N VAL A 20 -1.90 -10.68 -3.99
CA VAL A 20 -0.70 -9.95 -4.42
C VAL A 20 0.47 -10.90 -4.62
N LEU A 21 0.64 -11.92 -3.77
CA LEU A 21 1.67 -12.94 -3.97
C LEU A 21 1.46 -13.71 -5.27
N ALA A 22 0.20 -14.09 -5.56
CA ALA A 22 -0.13 -14.79 -6.80
C ALA A 22 0.16 -13.91 -8.03
N LEU A 23 -0.17 -12.62 -7.98
CA LEU A 23 0.15 -11.68 -9.07
C LEU A 23 1.67 -11.58 -9.29
N CYS A 24 2.47 -11.45 -8.23
CA CYS A 24 3.94 -11.41 -8.33
C CYS A 24 4.53 -12.70 -8.94
N ILE A 25 3.99 -13.87 -8.59
CA ILE A 25 4.56 -15.15 -9.06
C ILE A 25 4.12 -15.49 -10.48
N PHE A 26 2.86 -15.24 -10.82
CA PHE A 26 2.28 -15.71 -12.09
C PHE A 26 2.12 -14.58 -13.12
N LEU A 27 1.60 -13.42 -12.73
CA LEU A 27 1.24 -12.36 -13.68
C LEU A 27 2.42 -11.45 -14.02
N VAL A 28 3.24 -11.07 -13.05
CA VAL A 28 4.38 -10.16 -13.28
C VAL A 28 5.36 -10.72 -14.31
N PRO A 29 5.75 -12.01 -14.27
CA PRO A 29 6.63 -12.57 -15.31
C PRO A 29 6.01 -12.50 -16.71
N GLU A 30 4.72 -12.81 -16.85
CA GLU A 30 4.02 -12.74 -18.15
C GLU A 30 3.99 -11.31 -18.69
N ILE A 31 3.71 -10.31 -17.86
CA ILE A 31 3.76 -8.89 -18.26
C ILE A 31 5.18 -8.48 -18.64
N ALA A 32 6.20 -9.00 -17.94
CA ALA A 32 7.59 -8.66 -18.17
C ALA A 32 8.10 -9.22 -19.51
N ASP A 33 7.68 -10.45 -19.85
CA ASP A 33 7.98 -11.09 -21.14
C ASP A 33 7.22 -10.41 -22.28
N LEU A 34 5.92 -10.15 -22.12
CA LEU A 34 5.11 -9.43 -23.10
C LEU A 34 5.67 -8.02 -23.39
N SER A 35 6.06 -7.29 -22.35
CA SER A 35 6.71 -5.97 -22.48
C SER A 35 7.99 -6.04 -23.32
N ALA A 36 8.80 -7.08 -23.13
CA ALA A 36 10.07 -7.25 -23.84
C ALA A 36 9.86 -7.63 -25.32
N GLU A 37 8.80 -8.37 -25.63
CA GLU A 37 8.43 -8.74 -27.00
C GLU A 37 7.86 -7.56 -27.79
N LEU A 38 7.02 -6.73 -27.15
CA LEU A 38 6.38 -5.59 -27.80
C LEU A 38 7.29 -4.37 -27.95
N PHE A 39 8.26 -4.20 -27.04
CA PHE A 39 9.15 -3.04 -26.99
C PHE A 39 10.62 -3.46 -26.96
N PRO A 40 11.13 -4.17 -28.00
CA PRO A 40 12.47 -4.75 -28.01
C PRO A 40 13.58 -3.69 -27.97
N GLU A 41 13.32 -2.46 -28.39
CA GLU A 41 14.25 -1.34 -28.29
C GLU A 41 14.52 -0.90 -26.84
N PHE A 42 13.63 -1.23 -25.90
CA PHE A 42 13.78 -0.92 -24.48
C PHE A 42 14.39 -2.10 -23.72
N ILE A 43 15.72 -2.24 -23.78
CA ILE A 43 16.49 -3.34 -23.15
C ILE A 43 16.16 -3.52 -21.64
N LEU A 44 15.82 -2.43 -20.94
CA LEU A 44 15.54 -2.44 -19.50
C LEU A 44 14.05 -2.63 -19.16
N ILE A 45 13.15 -2.78 -20.13
CA ILE A 45 11.70 -2.80 -19.86
C ILE A 45 11.30 -3.96 -18.95
N LYS A 46 11.89 -5.15 -19.15
CA LYS A 46 11.67 -6.32 -18.30
C LYS A 46 12.07 -6.03 -16.85
N VAL A 47 13.24 -5.41 -16.65
CA VAL A 47 13.73 -5.02 -15.32
C VAL A 47 12.82 -3.96 -14.69
N LEU A 48 12.32 -3.01 -15.48
CA LEU A 48 11.39 -1.98 -15.02
C LEU A 48 10.07 -2.57 -14.53
N VAL A 49 9.51 -3.56 -15.23
CA VAL A 49 8.31 -4.29 -14.78
C VAL A 49 8.54 -4.92 -13.40
N TYR A 50 9.63 -5.69 -13.23
CA TYR A 50 9.94 -6.30 -11.93
C TYR A 50 10.16 -5.26 -10.82
N ILE A 51 10.87 -4.16 -11.10
CA ILE A 51 11.09 -3.09 -10.12
C ILE A 51 9.78 -2.45 -9.69
N VAL A 52 8.88 -2.18 -10.63
CA VAL A 52 7.59 -1.54 -10.34
C VAL A 52 6.70 -2.49 -9.54
N PHE A 53 6.45 -3.70 -10.04
CA PHE A 53 5.44 -4.57 -9.45
C PHE A 53 5.98 -5.33 -8.23
N ASP A 54 7.06 -6.09 -8.38
CA ASP A 54 7.64 -6.85 -7.27
C ASP A 54 8.34 -5.93 -6.26
N GLY A 55 8.97 -4.85 -6.73
CA GLY A 55 9.52 -3.83 -5.84
C GLY A 55 8.44 -3.13 -5.00
N SER A 56 7.23 -2.93 -5.54
CA SER A 56 6.08 -2.41 -4.77
C SER A 56 5.46 -3.44 -3.81
N ALA A 57 5.68 -4.74 -4.05
CA ALA A 57 5.23 -5.78 -3.12
C ALA A 57 5.90 -5.64 -1.74
N ILE A 58 7.17 -5.20 -1.70
CA ILE A 58 7.92 -4.99 -0.45
C ILE A 58 7.22 -3.98 0.49
N PRO A 59 6.98 -2.71 0.10
CA PRO A 59 6.24 -1.77 0.93
C PRO A 59 4.80 -2.21 1.17
N PHE A 60 4.16 -2.93 0.25
CA PHE A 60 2.80 -3.47 0.46
C PHE A 60 2.76 -4.48 1.62
N TYR A 61 3.61 -5.51 1.62
CA TYR A 61 3.66 -6.47 2.72
C TYR A 61 4.11 -5.83 4.03
N PHE A 62 5.01 -4.85 3.98
CA PHE A 62 5.38 -4.09 5.17
C PHE A 62 4.19 -3.29 5.72
N ALA A 63 3.36 -2.70 4.87
CA ALA A 63 2.14 -2.02 5.27
C ALA A 63 1.14 -2.99 5.92
N LEU A 64 0.93 -4.18 5.35
CA LEU A 64 0.10 -5.23 5.96
C LEU A 64 0.60 -5.64 7.35
N TYR A 65 1.92 -5.78 7.51
CA TYR A 65 2.52 -6.06 8.82
C TYR A 65 2.26 -4.93 9.83
N GLN A 66 2.41 -3.66 9.42
CA GLN A 66 2.11 -2.54 10.32
C GLN A 66 0.61 -2.45 10.64
N ALA A 67 -0.27 -2.76 9.70
CA ALA A 67 -1.72 -2.83 9.93
C ALA A 67 -2.05 -3.93 10.96
N PHE A 68 -1.44 -5.11 10.82
CA PHE A 68 -1.60 -6.19 11.80
C PHE A 68 -1.11 -5.78 13.20
N LYS A 69 0.03 -5.08 13.29
CA LYS A 69 0.52 -4.53 14.57
C LYS A 69 -0.44 -3.51 15.17
N LEU A 70 -1.03 -2.64 14.36
CA LEU A 70 -2.03 -1.66 14.81
C LEU A 70 -3.24 -2.37 15.42
N LEU A 71 -3.77 -3.41 14.76
CA LEU A 71 -4.86 -4.23 15.29
C LEU A 71 -4.48 -4.91 16.62
N HIS A 72 -3.24 -5.38 16.75
CA HIS A 72 -2.74 -5.93 18.01
C HIS A 72 -2.64 -4.89 19.13
N TYR A 73 -2.29 -3.64 18.82
CA TYR A 73 -2.31 -2.56 19.80
C TYR A 73 -3.73 -2.25 20.26
N ILE A 74 -4.73 -2.31 19.36
CA ILE A 74 -6.14 -2.15 19.71
C ILE A 74 -6.59 -3.23 20.68
N ASP A 75 -6.31 -4.50 20.40
CA ASP A 75 -6.66 -5.62 21.29
C ASP A 75 -6.03 -5.48 22.69
N LYS A 76 -4.84 -4.88 22.76
CA LYS A 76 -4.12 -4.61 24.02
C LYS A 76 -4.53 -3.31 24.71
N ASN A 77 -5.60 -2.64 24.27
CA ASN A 77 -6.04 -1.32 24.76
C ASN A 77 -4.96 -0.23 24.65
N LYS A 78 -4.03 -0.37 23.69
CA LYS A 78 -2.96 0.59 23.36
C LYS A 78 -3.23 1.35 22.06
N ALA A 79 -4.50 1.44 21.64
CA ALA A 79 -4.91 2.15 20.43
C ALA A 79 -4.44 3.62 20.44
N PHE A 80 -4.67 4.33 21.55
CA PHE A 80 -4.20 5.70 21.77
C PHE A 80 -2.78 5.70 22.34
N SER A 81 -1.80 5.36 21.51
CA SER A 81 -0.39 5.39 21.88
C SER A 81 0.50 5.82 20.72
N ASP A 82 1.69 6.34 21.04
CA ASP A 82 2.71 6.68 20.05
C ASP A 82 3.10 5.50 19.16
N LEU A 83 2.94 4.26 19.65
CA LEU A 83 3.18 3.05 18.87
C LEU A 83 2.18 2.90 17.72
N SER A 84 0.91 3.23 17.96
CA SER A 84 -0.15 3.23 16.94
C SER A 84 0.08 4.33 15.92
N VAL A 85 0.44 5.54 16.36
CA VAL A 85 0.79 6.66 15.48
C VAL A 85 1.99 6.30 14.59
N LYS A 86 3.04 5.67 15.16
CA LYS A 86 4.20 5.19 14.41
C LYS A 86 3.84 4.11 13.39
N ALA A 87 2.89 3.22 13.70
CA ALA A 87 2.42 2.22 12.76
C ALA A 87 1.71 2.88 11.57
N LEU A 88 0.77 3.79 11.81
CA LEU A 88 0.10 4.57 10.75
C LEU A 88 1.09 5.37 9.90
N LYS A 89 2.08 6.01 10.54
CA LYS A 89 3.13 6.76 9.81
C LYS A 89 3.89 5.88 8.83
N LYS A 90 4.16 4.62 9.19
CA LYS A 90 4.82 3.65 8.31
C LYS A 90 3.91 3.19 7.17
N ILE A 91 2.63 2.92 7.44
CA ILE A 91 1.65 2.54 6.40
C ILE A 91 1.53 3.67 5.36
N LYS A 92 1.40 4.92 5.80
CA LYS A 92 1.42 6.09 4.92
C LYS A 92 2.65 6.14 4.02
N TYR A 93 3.86 5.96 4.56
CA TYR A 93 5.07 5.98 3.74
C TYR A 93 5.11 4.85 2.72
N CYS A 94 4.66 3.65 3.09
CA CYS A 94 4.51 2.56 2.13
C CYS A 94 3.55 2.91 1.00
N ALA A 95 2.39 3.49 1.34
CA ALA A 95 1.41 3.91 0.35
C ALA A 95 1.99 4.99 -0.60
N ILE A 96 2.74 5.97 -0.07
CA ILE A 96 3.45 6.96 -0.90
C ILE A 96 4.47 6.28 -1.82
N THR A 97 5.27 5.35 -1.31
CA THR A 97 6.26 4.62 -2.12
C THR A 97 5.61 3.82 -3.25
N ILE A 98 4.53 3.07 -2.96
CA ILE A 98 3.78 2.31 -3.97
C ILE A 98 3.21 3.26 -5.03
N SER A 99 2.64 4.40 -4.60
CA SER A 99 2.12 5.41 -5.50
C SER A 99 3.18 5.94 -6.45
N ILE A 100 4.36 6.30 -5.93
CA ILE A 100 5.45 6.84 -6.76
C ILE A 100 5.95 5.78 -7.76
N LEU A 101 6.17 4.54 -7.31
CA LEU A 101 6.62 3.45 -8.19
C LEU A 101 5.64 3.23 -9.35
N HIS A 102 4.33 3.22 -9.08
CA HIS A 102 3.33 2.99 -10.13
C HIS A 102 3.09 4.23 -11.01
N VAL A 103 3.24 5.45 -10.49
CA VAL A 103 3.23 6.66 -11.34
C VAL A 103 4.37 6.63 -12.35
N LEU A 104 5.57 6.17 -11.94
CA LEU A 104 6.71 6.02 -12.85
C LEU A 104 6.50 4.94 -13.92
N ALA A 105 5.54 4.03 -13.71
CA ALA A 105 5.17 3.01 -14.68
C ALA A 105 4.12 3.49 -15.70
N LEU A 106 3.47 4.64 -15.49
CA LEU A 106 2.44 5.15 -16.41
C LEU A 106 2.91 5.32 -17.86
N PRO A 107 4.14 5.77 -18.16
CA PRO A 107 4.62 5.82 -19.54
C PRO A 107 4.56 4.46 -20.24
N MET A 108 4.83 3.36 -19.52
CA MET A 108 4.70 2.00 -20.05
C MET A 108 3.24 1.68 -20.39
N PHE A 109 2.28 2.01 -19.52
CA PHE A 109 0.85 1.83 -19.80
C PHE A 109 0.36 2.68 -20.98
N TYR A 110 0.95 3.85 -21.20
CA TYR A 110 0.67 4.67 -22.37
C TYR A 110 1.14 3.99 -23.67
N LEU A 111 2.35 3.43 -23.68
CA LEU A 111 2.85 2.68 -24.84
C LEU A 111 1.96 1.46 -25.15
N PHE A 112 1.54 0.71 -24.14
CA PHE A 112 0.58 -0.39 -24.32
C PHE A 112 -0.75 0.07 -24.92
N ALA A 113 -1.26 1.23 -24.47
CA ALA A 113 -2.50 1.79 -25.00
C ALA A 113 -2.39 2.17 -26.48
N GLU A 114 -1.22 2.63 -26.94
CA GLU A 114 -0.97 2.92 -28.35
C GLU A 114 -0.86 1.65 -29.20
N VAL A 115 -0.21 0.59 -28.69
CA VAL A 115 -0.03 -0.68 -29.42
C VAL A 115 -1.36 -1.41 -29.65
N ASP A 116 -2.20 -1.50 -28.61
CA ASP A 116 -3.47 -2.24 -28.68
C ASP A 116 -4.67 -1.37 -29.13
N ASP A 117 -4.44 -0.11 -29.54
CA ASP A 117 -5.48 0.90 -29.83
C ASP A 117 -6.54 1.00 -28.70
N ALA A 118 -6.06 0.89 -27.46
CA ALA A 118 -6.87 0.72 -26.26
C ALA A 118 -6.57 1.83 -25.23
N PRO A 119 -7.10 3.06 -25.41
CA PRO A 119 -6.80 4.20 -24.55
C PRO A 119 -7.19 3.97 -23.07
N GLY A 120 -8.11 3.05 -22.80
CA GLY A 120 -8.54 2.69 -21.44
C GLY A 120 -7.44 2.05 -20.58
N VAL A 121 -6.39 1.48 -21.17
CA VAL A 121 -5.28 0.83 -20.44
C VAL A 121 -4.55 1.82 -19.53
N VAL A 122 -4.45 3.09 -19.92
CA VAL A 122 -3.87 4.15 -19.09
C VAL A 122 -4.66 4.34 -17.79
N ILE A 123 -5.99 4.26 -17.85
CA ILE A 123 -6.87 4.37 -16.67
C ILE A 123 -6.63 3.21 -15.72
N VAL A 124 -6.43 2.00 -16.25
CA VAL A 124 -6.07 0.82 -15.44
C VAL A 124 -4.74 1.06 -14.70
N GLY A 125 -3.74 1.61 -15.39
CA GLY A 125 -2.45 1.99 -14.79
C GLY A 125 -2.56 3.03 -13.67
N LEU A 126 -3.62 3.85 -13.66
CA LEU A 126 -3.86 4.87 -12.63
C LEU A 126 -4.54 4.34 -11.37
N VAL A 127 -5.10 3.12 -11.38
CA VAL A 127 -5.87 2.59 -10.24
C VAL A 127 -5.00 2.43 -8.99
N VAL A 128 -3.83 1.79 -9.12
CA VAL A 128 -2.93 1.55 -7.99
C VAL A 128 -2.36 2.83 -7.39
N PRO A 129 -1.81 3.79 -8.17
CA PRO A 129 -1.30 5.02 -7.59
C PRO A 129 -2.40 5.87 -6.97
N PHE A 130 -3.60 5.92 -7.57
CA PHE A 130 -4.72 6.64 -6.99
C PHE A 130 -5.18 6.02 -5.66
N ALA A 131 -5.38 4.69 -5.61
CA ALA A 131 -5.75 3.99 -4.37
C ALA A 131 -4.69 4.19 -3.27
N SER A 132 -3.41 4.13 -3.62
CA SER A 132 -2.30 4.35 -2.69
C SER A 132 -2.27 5.79 -2.17
N MET A 133 -2.54 6.77 -3.02
CA MET A 133 -2.67 8.18 -2.61
C MET A 133 -3.82 8.38 -1.63
N VAL A 134 -4.99 7.77 -1.88
CA VAL A 134 -6.14 7.83 -0.96
C VAL A 134 -5.77 7.26 0.41
N ILE A 135 -5.10 6.10 0.45
CA ILE A 135 -4.62 5.49 1.71
C ILE A 135 -3.64 6.44 2.43
N ALA A 136 -2.68 7.02 1.72
CA ALA A 136 -1.69 7.92 2.31
C ALA A 136 -2.33 9.18 2.93
N VAL A 137 -3.30 9.79 2.24
CA VAL A 137 -4.04 10.96 2.73
C VAL A 137 -4.89 10.57 3.94
N PHE A 138 -5.62 9.45 3.86
CA PHE A 138 -6.45 8.97 4.96
C PHE A 138 -5.62 8.68 6.22
N ASP A 139 -4.49 7.99 6.07
CA ASP A 139 -3.58 7.72 7.18
C ASP A 139 -2.96 8.99 7.77
N ALA A 140 -2.72 10.03 6.95
CA ALA A 140 -2.23 11.31 7.45
C ALA A 140 -3.27 12.00 8.34
N VAL A 141 -4.55 11.95 7.94
CA VAL A 141 -5.66 12.47 8.74
C VAL A 141 -5.81 11.67 10.04
N LEU A 142 -5.82 10.34 9.96
CA LEU A 142 -5.88 9.47 11.15
C LEU A 142 -4.71 9.69 12.10
N GLN A 143 -3.49 9.88 11.59
CA GLN A 143 -2.31 10.20 12.40
C GLN A 143 -2.54 11.46 13.22
N LYS A 144 -3.02 12.55 12.59
CA LYS A 144 -3.27 13.83 13.27
C LYS A 144 -4.33 13.68 14.35
N LEU A 145 -5.47 13.06 14.01
CA LEU A 145 -6.57 12.84 14.96
C LEU A 145 -6.15 11.98 16.15
N LEU A 146 -5.36 10.93 15.90
CA LEU A 146 -4.89 10.05 16.96
C LEU A 146 -3.88 10.74 17.87
N GLN A 147 -3.02 11.60 17.33
CA GLN A 147 -2.09 12.41 18.13
C GLN A 147 -2.83 13.42 19.02
N GLU A 148 -3.84 14.11 18.49
CA GLU A 148 -4.69 15.03 19.27
C GLU A 148 -5.41 14.27 20.40
N ALA A 149 -5.96 13.09 20.11
CA ALA A 149 -6.61 12.25 21.12
C ALA A 149 -5.64 11.75 22.20
N ILE A 150 -4.39 11.45 21.85
CA ILE A 150 -3.34 11.08 22.83
C ILE A 150 -3.01 12.27 23.73
N PHE A 151 -2.87 13.46 23.16
CA PHE A 151 -2.60 14.69 23.92
C PHE A 151 -3.71 14.96 24.94
N ILE A 152 -4.97 14.97 24.51
CA ILE A 152 -6.14 15.18 25.39
C ILE A 152 -6.18 14.14 26.51
N LYS A 153 -5.95 12.87 26.18
CA LYS A 153 -5.91 11.80 27.19
C LYS A 153 -4.79 12.03 28.21
N SER A 154 -3.60 12.43 27.76
CA SER A 154 -2.46 12.68 28.65
C SER A 154 -2.71 13.87 29.58
N GLU A 155 -3.39 14.91 29.12
CA GLU A 155 -3.77 16.06 29.94
C GLU A 155 -4.79 15.68 31.02
N ASN A 156 -5.80 14.88 30.65
CA ASN A 156 -6.79 14.37 31.60
C ASN A 156 -6.16 13.43 32.65
N ASP A 157 -5.22 12.58 32.26
CA ASP A 157 -4.51 11.68 33.18
C ASP A 157 -3.56 12.43 34.15
N LEU A 158 -3.21 13.69 33.87
CA LEU A 158 -2.34 14.53 34.72
C LEU A 158 -3.10 15.45 35.68
N THR A 159 -4.39 15.67 35.47
CA THR A 159 -5.23 16.63 36.23
C THR A 159 -6.19 15.96 37.22
N VAL A 160 -6.38 14.64 37.12
CA VAL A 160 -7.23 13.84 38.01
C VAL A 160 -6.39 13.08 39.04
#